data_AF-A0A0P9H6D4-F1
#
_entry.id   AF-A0A0P9H6D4-F1
#
_cell.length_a   1.000
_cell.length_b   1.000
_cell.length_c   1.000
_cell.angle_alpha   90.00
_cell.angle_beta   90.00
_cell.angle_gamma   90.00
#
_symmetry.space_group_name_H-M   'P 1'
#
loop_
_entity.id
_entity.type
_entity.pdbx_description
1 polymer ?
#
loop_
_entity_poly.entity_id
_entity_poly.type
_entity_poly.pdbx_seq_one_letter_code
_entity_poly.pdbx_strand_id
1 'polypeptide(L)'
;MVLSLFMVVEALLRTVPNPLKRNWKAALWVAAALALYQPALNVLVGLYCIEFIRNIDTKNSFNASFSSLLNHLITCVAGLLIYACLAIPFVEGSRSHLLNIDQHALQELQDRLHFLIQQIALLVHGEVLETIALIITIVAIVKFISIAITILHYPGTLFRRAGIFLIFLATVPLLILLVSGTTLMLKDFIQDARTLTGFSTLLVAAFYLYERSCPPKMLLPRLFIILPLASMLSLSFVYGNALSAHKELGQHVARSIAYDIDALSRARTLERIHFRGFYLQNWLPAMQSTANALPVLGYLLNIHYLTLPEALPRTGITSIHKYTEPPVGEHLPPPALIRQLYRFHLSENVGYLVLKKISQPQNYHPTR
;
A
#
# COMPACT_ATOMS: atom_id res chain seq x y z
N MET A 1 -5.99 -0.35 -8.44
CA MET A 1 -5.26 0.72 -7.73
C MET A 1 -5.06 1.95 -8.62
N VAL A 2 -4.31 1.89 -9.74
CA VAL A 2 -4.04 3.07 -10.61
C VAL A 2 -5.32 3.77 -11.08
N LEU A 3 -6.32 3.01 -11.55
CA LEU A 3 -7.61 3.56 -11.97
C LEU A 3 -8.33 4.29 -10.82
N SER A 4 -8.26 3.76 -9.59
CA SER A 4 -8.86 4.39 -8.41
C SER A 4 -8.16 5.70 -8.05
N LEU A 5 -6.82 5.75 -8.14
CA LEU A 5 -6.06 6.99 -7.92
C LEU A 5 -6.38 8.06 -8.99
N PHE A 6 -6.53 7.65 -10.26
CA PHE A 6 -6.97 8.56 -11.32
C PHE A 6 -8.35 9.15 -11.01
N MET A 7 -9.30 8.32 -10.56
CA MET A 7 -10.64 8.77 -10.18
C MET A 7 -10.61 9.73 -8.98
N VAL A 8 -9.71 9.52 -8.01
CA VAL A 8 -9.49 10.44 -6.87
C VAL A 8 -8.99 11.81 -7.34
N VAL A 9 -8.03 11.85 -8.26
CA VAL A 9 -7.50 13.11 -8.81
C VAL A 9 -8.56 13.82 -9.65
N GLU A 10 -9.32 13.09 -10.48
CA GLU A 10 -10.45 13.65 -11.22
C GLU A 10 -11.55 14.18 -10.29
N ALA A 11 -11.82 13.51 -9.17
CA ALA A 11 -12.78 13.98 -8.17
C ALA A 11 -12.33 15.31 -7.56
N LEU A 12 -11.04 15.44 -7.21
CA LEU A 12 -10.45 16.70 -6.73
C LEU A 12 -10.62 17.82 -7.78
N LEU A 13 -10.17 17.60 -9.01
CA LEU A 13 -10.20 18.60 -10.09
C LEU A 13 -11.62 19.03 -10.46
N ARG A 14 -12.61 18.15 -10.32
CA ARG A 14 -14.01 18.41 -10.63
C ARG A 14 -14.81 18.98 -9.47
N THR A 15 -14.22 19.08 -8.28
CA THR A 15 -14.89 19.75 -7.16
C THR A 15 -14.88 21.24 -7.42
N VAL A 16 -16.05 21.78 -7.75
CA VAL A 16 -16.21 23.21 -8.07
C VAL A 16 -16.80 23.89 -6.83
N PRO A 17 -16.44 25.15 -6.53
CA PRO A 17 -17.02 25.91 -5.41
C PRO A 17 -18.55 26.12 -5.46
N ASN A 18 -19.24 25.69 -6.52
CA ASN A 18 -20.70 25.78 -6.64
C ASN A 18 -21.41 24.50 -6.15
N PRO A 19 -22.30 24.57 -5.14
CA PRO A 19 -22.44 23.51 -4.14
C PRO A 19 -23.34 22.31 -4.50
N LEU A 20 -24.32 22.40 -5.40
CA LEU A 20 -25.33 21.33 -5.56
C LEU A 20 -25.43 20.64 -6.92
N LYS A 21 -25.45 21.37 -8.04
CA LYS A 21 -25.76 20.74 -9.35
C LYS A 21 -24.60 20.04 -10.04
N ARG A 22 -23.35 20.26 -9.60
CA ARG A 22 -22.14 19.78 -10.28
C ARG A 22 -21.27 18.81 -9.45
N ASN A 23 -21.45 18.80 -8.12
CA ASN A 23 -20.68 17.96 -7.21
C ASN A 23 -21.10 16.48 -7.19
N TRP A 24 -22.27 16.13 -7.74
CA TRP A 24 -22.70 14.73 -7.84
C TRP A 24 -21.75 13.87 -8.69
N LYS A 25 -21.17 14.45 -9.76
CA LYS A 25 -20.19 13.75 -10.60
C LYS A 25 -18.92 13.44 -9.80
N ALA A 26 -18.43 14.40 -9.02
CA ALA A 26 -17.27 14.20 -8.14
C ALA A 26 -17.56 13.15 -7.07
N ALA A 27 -18.76 13.18 -6.46
CA ALA A 27 -19.19 12.16 -5.49
C ALA A 27 -19.26 10.75 -6.12
N LEU A 28 -19.71 10.62 -7.36
CA LEU A 28 -19.72 9.35 -8.08
C LEU A 28 -18.29 8.83 -8.33
N TRP A 29 -17.35 9.70 -8.69
CA TRP A 29 -15.94 9.33 -8.83
C TRP A 29 -15.32 8.87 -7.51
N VAL A 30 -15.68 9.51 -6.39
CA VAL A 30 -15.27 9.06 -5.05
C VAL A 30 -15.83 7.66 -4.75
N ALA A 31 -17.11 7.42 -5.00
CA ALA A 31 -17.73 6.12 -4.78
C ALA A 31 -17.10 5.02 -5.65
N ALA A 32 -16.83 5.33 -6.93
CA ALA A 32 -16.15 4.41 -7.84
C ALA A 32 -14.70 4.12 -7.42
N ALA A 33 -13.97 5.15 -6.96
CA ALA A 33 -12.62 4.98 -6.43
C ALA A 33 -12.60 4.06 -5.21
N LEU A 34 -13.54 4.23 -4.28
CA LEU A 34 -13.71 3.41 -3.08
C LEU A 34 -14.09 1.95 -3.41
N ALA A 35 -15.01 1.75 -4.36
CA ALA A 35 -15.40 0.43 -4.83
C ALA A 35 -14.23 -0.36 -5.43
N LEU A 36 -13.33 0.33 -6.14
CA LEU A 36 -12.13 -0.28 -6.72
C LEU A 36 -11.01 -0.49 -5.71
N TYR A 37 -10.85 0.42 -4.74
CA TYR A 37 -9.76 0.40 -3.79
C TYR A 37 -10.03 1.29 -2.56
N GLN A 38 -10.40 0.67 -1.44
CA GLN A 38 -10.76 1.37 -0.20
C GLN A 38 -9.68 2.32 0.35
N PRO A 39 -8.36 1.98 0.35
CA PRO A 39 -7.32 2.89 0.84
C PRO A 39 -7.14 4.16 -0.01
N ALA A 40 -7.81 4.28 -1.17
CA ALA A 40 -7.83 5.50 -1.96
C ALA A 40 -8.49 6.67 -1.21
N LEU A 41 -9.33 6.39 -0.20
CA LEU A 41 -9.89 7.43 0.68
C LEU A 41 -8.79 8.23 1.38
N ASN A 42 -7.75 7.54 1.87
CA ASN A 42 -6.64 8.20 2.56
C ASN A 42 -5.95 9.21 1.64
N VAL A 43 -5.81 8.85 0.36
CA VAL A 43 -5.21 9.70 -0.67
C VAL A 43 -6.11 10.91 -0.96
N LEU A 44 -7.41 10.69 -1.10
CA LEU A 44 -8.38 11.77 -1.35
C LEU A 44 -8.37 12.81 -0.22
N VAL A 45 -8.45 12.36 1.04
CA VAL A 45 -8.43 13.26 2.20
C VAL A 45 -7.09 13.98 2.30
N GLY A 46 -5.98 13.30 2.04
CA GLY A 46 -4.65 13.93 2.02
C GLY A 46 -4.52 15.01 0.95
N LEU A 47 -5.09 14.81 -0.24
CA LEU A 47 -5.14 15.82 -1.30
C LEU A 47 -6.01 17.02 -0.91
N TYR A 48 -7.14 16.81 -0.23
CA TYR A 48 -7.93 17.92 0.32
C TYR A 48 -7.17 18.75 1.35
N CYS A 49 -6.33 18.13 2.20
CA CYS A 49 -5.44 18.85 3.11
C CYS A 49 -4.43 19.72 2.33
N ILE A 50 -3.84 19.19 1.27
CA ILE A 50 -2.87 19.91 0.43
C ILE A 50 -3.54 21.09 -0.28
N GLU A 51 -4.76 20.89 -0.82
CA GLU A 51 -5.50 21.98 -1.45
C GLU A 51 -5.89 23.07 -0.44
N PHE A 52 -6.22 22.71 0.80
CA PHE A 52 -6.44 23.67 1.86
C PHE A 52 -5.18 24.49 2.19
N ILE A 53 -4.02 23.83 2.30
CA ILE A 53 -2.71 24.50 2.48
C ILE A 53 -2.44 25.45 1.29
N ARG A 54 -2.71 25.01 0.06
CA ARG A 54 -2.56 25.83 -1.15
C ARG A 54 -3.44 27.08 -1.11
N ASN A 55 -4.72 26.92 -0.77
CA ASN A 55 -5.68 28.04 -0.71
C ASN A 55 -5.28 29.10 0.33
N ILE A 56 -4.66 28.69 1.43
CA ILE A 56 -4.12 29.60 2.45
C ILE A 56 -2.86 30.30 1.92
N ASP A 57 -1.92 29.56 1.33
CA ASP A 57 -0.67 30.13 0.82
C ASP A 57 -0.90 31.13 -0.34
N THR A 58 -1.93 30.93 -1.16
CA THR A 58 -2.34 31.88 -2.21
C THR A 58 -3.11 33.09 -1.69
N LYS A 59 -3.28 33.24 -0.36
CA LYS A 59 -4.02 34.32 0.29
C LYS A 59 -5.48 34.47 -0.20
N ASN A 60 -6.17 33.36 -0.42
CA ASN A 60 -7.59 33.41 -0.76
C ASN A 60 -8.42 33.94 0.42
N SER A 61 -9.54 34.62 0.12
CA SER A 61 -10.42 35.14 1.17
C SER A 61 -10.89 34.02 2.12
N PHE A 62 -11.11 34.34 3.40
CA PHE A 62 -11.59 33.39 4.41
C PHE A 62 -12.80 32.57 3.92
N ASN A 63 -13.77 33.25 3.30
CA ASN A 63 -14.99 32.62 2.78
C ASN A 63 -14.69 31.64 1.64
N ALA A 64 -13.72 31.93 0.78
CA ALA A 64 -13.35 31.04 -0.31
C ALA A 64 -12.68 29.76 0.20
N SER A 65 -11.74 29.89 1.14
CA SER A 65 -11.05 28.74 1.75
C SER A 65 -12.00 27.85 2.54
N PHE A 66 -12.92 28.44 3.32
CA PHE A 66 -13.93 27.69 4.07
C PHE A 66 -14.97 27.03 3.15
N SER A 67 -15.44 27.74 2.13
CA SER A 67 -16.39 27.19 1.14
C SER A 67 -15.77 26.02 0.35
N SER A 68 -14.50 26.13 -0.03
CA SER A 68 -13.78 25.03 -0.68
C SER A 68 -13.68 23.79 0.24
N LEU A 69 -13.29 23.97 1.50
CA LEU A 69 -13.22 22.87 2.47
C LEU A 69 -14.60 22.23 2.70
N LEU A 70 -15.65 23.03 2.82
CA LEU A 70 -17.02 22.54 2.99
C LEU A 70 -17.47 21.74 1.75
N ASN A 71 -17.16 22.20 0.55
CA ASN A 71 -17.48 21.48 -0.70
C ASN A 71 -16.73 20.15 -0.80
N HIS A 72 -15.45 20.09 -0.39
CA HIS A 72 -14.70 18.83 -0.32
C HIS A 72 -15.33 17.85 0.67
N LEU A 73 -15.75 18.35 1.84
CA LEU A 73 -16.40 17.54 2.86
C LEU A 73 -17.77 17.00 2.39
N ILE A 74 -18.60 17.85 1.79
CA ILE A 74 -19.89 17.45 1.20
C ILE A 74 -19.68 16.38 0.12
N THR A 75 -18.70 16.58 -0.77
CA THR A 75 -18.40 15.64 -1.86
C THR A 75 -17.92 14.29 -1.32
N CYS A 76 -17.07 14.32 -0.28
CA CYS A 76 -16.60 13.12 0.40
C CYS A 76 -17.76 12.34 1.05
N VAL A 77 -18.60 13.03 1.83
CA VAL A 77 -19.76 12.43 2.51
C VAL A 77 -20.75 11.88 1.49
N ALA A 78 -21.06 12.62 0.42
CA ALA A 78 -21.94 12.15 -0.64
C ALA A 78 -21.37 10.90 -1.34
N GLY A 79 -20.06 10.87 -1.64
CA GLY A 79 -19.41 9.70 -2.23
C GLY A 79 -19.43 8.48 -1.30
N LEU A 80 -19.22 8.69 0.00
CA LEU A 80 -19.32 7.64 1.02
C LEU A 80 -20.74 7.09 1.15
N LEU A 81 -21.76 7.96 1.11
CA LEU A 81 -23.17 7.53 1.13
C LEU A 81 -23.53 6.72 -0.10
N ILE A 82 -23.11 7.15 -1.30
CA ILE A 82 -23.31 6.40 -2.55
C ILE A 82 -22.63 5.03 -2.46
N TYR A 83 -21.38 4.99 -1.98
CA TYR A 83 -20.65 3.74 -1.76
C TYR A 83 -21.37 2.84 -0.73
N ALA A 84 -21.88 3.41 0.37
CA ALA A 84 -22.59 2.68 1.40
C ALA A 84 -23.89 2.06 0.88
N CYS A 85 -24.64 2.78 0.04
CA CYS A 85 -25.87 2.25 -0.53
C CYS A 85 -25.64 1.22 -1.65
N LEU A 86 -24.58 1.38 -2.45
CA LEU A 86 -24.37 0.56 -3.65
C LEU A 86 -23.41 -0.61 -3.45
N ALA A 87 -22.40 -0.49 -2.59
CA ALA A 87 -21.34 -1.48 -2.46
C ALA A 87 -21.49 -2.35 -1.21
N ILE A 88 -21.79 -1.75 -0.04
CA ILE A 88 -21.88 -2.49 1.24
C ILE A 88 -22.90 -3.65 1.20
N PRO A 89 -24.09 -3.53 0.57
CA PRO A 89 -25.04 -4.65 0.51
C PRO A 89 -24.51 -5.89 -0.24
N PHE A 90 -23.48 -5.73 -1.06
CA PHE A 90 -22.88 -6.82 -1.84
C PHE A 90 -21.57 -7.34 -1.23
N VAL A 91 -21.12 -6.79 -0.09
CA VAL A 91 -19.93 -7.26 0.62
C VAL A 91 -20.35 -8.32 1.64
N GLU A 92 -20.27 -9.58 1.24
CA GLU A 92 -20.39 -10.71 2.17
C GLU A 92 -19.03 -10.93 2.88
N GLY A 93 -19.02 -10.75 4.21
CA GLY A 93 -17.87 -11.06 5.06
C GLY A 93 -17.62 -10.03 6.16
N SER A 94 -17.47 -10.52 7.38
CA SER A 94 -17.16 -9.79 8.61
C SER A 94 -15.72 -9.24 8.63
N ARG A 95 -15.43 -8.24 7.78
CA ARG A 95 -14.17 -7.47 7.81
C ARG A 95 -14.28 -6.12 8.53
N SER A 96 -15.32 -5.94 9.34
CA SER A 96 -15.72 -4.64 9.91
C SER A 96 -15.61 -4.57 11.43
N HIS A 97 -14.68 -5.31 12.05
CA HIS A 97 -14.38 -5.06 13.46
C HIS A 97 -13.41 -3.88 13.56
N LEU A 98 -13.97 -2.73 13.95
CA LEU A 98 -13.19 -1.59 14.44
C LEU A 98 -12.42 -2.01 15.69
N LEU A 99 -11.25 -1.40 15.91
CA LEU A 99 -10.44 -1.60 17.10
C LEU A 99 -11.31 -1.35 18.34
N ASN A 100 -11.40 -2.33 19.24
CA ASN A 100 -12.01 -2.08 20.55
C ASN A 100 -11.11 -1.05 21.25
N ILE A 101 -11.71 0.08 21.66
CA ILE A 101 -11.01 1.13 22.39
C ILE A 101 -10.82 0.62 23.83
N ASP A 102 -9.87 -0.30 24.01
CA ASP A 102 -9.46 -0.82 25.31
C ASP A 102 -8.25 -0.04 25.85
N GLN A 103 -7.91 -0.23 27.12
CA GLN A 103 -6.82 0.49 27.82
C GLN A 103 -5.42 0.28 27.20
N HIS A 104 -5.25 -0.69 26.30
CA HIS A 104 -4.01 -0.95 25.54
C HIS A 104 -3.97 -0.28 24.16
N ALA A 105 -5.05 0.40 23.73
CA ALA A 105 -5.12 1.01 22.40
C ALA A 105 -4.04 2.09 22.17
N LEU A 106 -3.61 2.79 23.22
CA LEU A 106 -2.58 3.83 23.12
C LEU A 106 -1.17 3.22 22.92
N GLN A 107 -0.86 2.11 23.59
CA GLN A 107 0.38 1.36 23.41
C GLN A 107 0.42 0.71 22.02
N GLU A 108 -0.68 0.10 21.61
CA GLU A 108 -0.80 -0.50 20.28
C GLU A 108 -0.68 0.56 19.17
N LEU A 109 -1.21 1.77 19.38
CA LEU A 109 -1.05 2.90 18.47
C LEU A 109 0.43 3.34 18.36
N GLN A 110 1.14 3.38 19.48
CA GLN A 110 2.56 3.72 19.52
C GLN A 110 3.41 2.68 18.78
N ASP A 111 3.15 1.39 19.00
CA ASP A 111 3.86 0.30 18.32
C ASP A 111 3.60 0.32 16.80
N ARG A 112 2.35 0.55 16.40
CA ARG A 112 1.98 0.74 14.98
C ARG A 112 2.67 1.96 14.37
N LEU A 113 2.80 3.06 15.10
CA LEU A 113 3.50 4.26 14.63
C LEU A 113 5.01 4.03 14.50
N HIS A 114 5.62 3.34 15.46
CA HIS A 114 7.05 3.00 15.40
C HIS A 114 7.34 2.10 14.19
N PHE A 115 6.48 1.12 13.95
CA PHE A 115 6.56 0.27 12.76
C PHE A 115 6.46 1.10 11.46
N LEU A 116 5.54 2.06 11.37
CA LEU A 116 5.43 2.94 10.20
C LEU A 116 6.69 3.76 9.96
N ILE A 117 7.30 4.29 11.03
CA ILE A 117 8.57 5.04 10.94
C ILE A 117 9.68 4.14 10.40
N GLN A 118 9.77 2.90 10.88
CA GLN A 118 10.74 1.92 10.37
C GLN A 118 10.50 1.61 8.88
N GLN A 119 9.25 1.47 8.44
CA GLN A 119 8.95 1.24 7.03
C GLN A 119 9.28 2.45 6.15
N ILE A 120 8.99 3.67 6.60
CA ILE A 120 9.36 4.90 5.87
C ILE A 120 10.88 5.04 5.81
N ALA A 121 11.60 4.73 6.88
CA ALA A 121 13.06 4.74 6.88
C ALA A 121 13.63 3.77 5.84
N LEU A 122 13.01 2.59 5.66
CA LEU A 122 13.39 1.65 4.60
C LEU A 122 13.16 2.22 3.19
N LEU A 123 12.11 3.03 2.97
CA LEU A 123 11.86 3.69 1.67
C LEU A 123 12.91 4.74 1.31
N VAL A 124 13.53 5.35 2.31
CA VAL A 124 14.50 6.45 2.15
C VAL A 124 15.95 5.94 2.22
N HIS A 125 16.16 4.63 2.32
CA HIS A 125 17.46 4.02 2.54
C HIS A 125 18.55 4.49 1.55
N GLY A 126 19.65 4.99 2.12
CA GLY A 126 20.86 5.39 1.40
C GLY A 126 21.28 6.82 1.73
N GLU A 127 22.58 7.03 1.98
CA GLU A 127 23.16 8.29 2.52
C GLU A 127 22.69 9.54 1.77
N VAL A 128 22.64 9.48 0.43
CA VAL A 128 22.23 10.61 -0.42
C VAL A 128 20.72 10.87 -0.33
N LEU A 129 19.91 9.82 -0.34
CA LEU A 129 18.45 9.94 -0.31
C LEU A 129 17.95 10.38 1.07
N GLU A 130 18.57 9.86 2.14
CA GLU A 130 18.35 10.29 3.53
C GLU A 130 18.67 11.77 3.71
N THR A 131 19.82 12.22 3.22
CA THR A 131 20.22 13.63 3.31
C THR A 131 19.24 14.53 2.56
N ILE A 132 18.81 14.12 1.37
CA ILE A 132 17.86 14.91 0.56
C ILE A 132 16.47 14.93 1.19
N ALA A 133 16.00 13.80 1.70
CA ALA A 133 14.73 13.73 2.43
C ALA A 133 14.76 14.62 3.68
N LEU A 134 15.88 14.64 4.41
CA LEU A 134 16.07 15.53 5.56
C LEU A 134 16.01 17.00 5.15
N ILE A 135 16.73 17.40 4.10
CA ILE A 135 16.73 18.77 3.58
C ILE A 135 15.31 19.19 3.15
N ILE A 136 14.61 18.34 2.40
CA ILE A 136 13.24 18.61 1.94
C ILE A 136 12.32 18.78 3.15
N THR A 137 12.44 17.92 4.15
CA THR A 137 11.62 17.96 5.37
C THR A 137 11.86 19.23 6.17
N ILE A 138 13.12 19.63 6.39
CA ILE A 138 13.46 20.86 7.11
C ILE A 138 12.88 22.08 6.38
N VAL A 139 13.07 22.19 5.07
CA VAL A 139 12.57 23.31 4.27
C VAL A 139 11.04 23.34 4.25
N ALA A 140 10.38 22.17 4.19
CA ALA A 140 8.93 22.08 4.27
C ALA A 140 8.41 22.55 5.64
N ILE A 141 9.08 22.21 6.75
CA ILE A 141 8.73 22.68 8.10
C ILE A 141 8.87 24.20 8.20
N VAL A 142 9.99 24.77 7.72
CA VAL A 142 10.19 26.22 7.71
C VAL A 142 9.09 26.93 6.92
N LYS A 143 8.70 26.38 5.76
CA LYS A 143 7.60 26.94 4.97
C LYS A 143 6.26 26.85 5.69
N PHE A 144 5.99 25.72 6.30
CA PHE A 144 4.76 25.50 7.06
C PHE A 144 4.63 26.51 8.20
N ILE A 145 5.72 26.75 8.93
CA ILE A 145 5.79 27.78 9.98
C ILE A 145 5.58 29.19 9.38
N SER A 146 6.20 29.50 8.25
CA SER A 146 6.02 30.78 7.56
C SER A 146 4.56 31.03 7.14
N ILE A 147 3.87 30.01 6.63
CA ILE A 147 2.44 30.07 6.31
C ILE A 147 1.63 30.26 7.60
N ALA A 148 1.94 29.52 8.67
CA ALA A 148 1.29 29.66 9.96
C ALA A 148 1.39 31.10 10.49
N ILE A 149 2.58 31.70 10.47
CA ILE A 149 2.81 33.10 10.87
C ILE A 149 2.04 34.07 9.97
N THR A 150 1.91 33.77 8.67
CA THR A 150 1.12 34.59 7.74
C THR A 150 -0.38 34.56 8.07
N ILE A 151 -0.92 33.41 8.50
CA ILE A 151 -2.29 33.30 9.03
C ILE A 151 -2.44 34.17 10.29
N LEU A 152 -1.39 34.27 11.11
CA LEU A 152 -1.33 35.21 12.24
C LEU A 152 -1.26 36.71 11.83
N HIS A 153 -1.24 37.04 10.55
CA HIS A 153 -1.34 38.44 10.10
C HIS A 153 -2.55 38.68 9.20
N TYR A 154 -3.45 37.70 9.10
CA TYR A 154 -4.62 37.79 8.25
C TYR A 154 -5.61 38.85 8.76
N PRO A 155 -6.10 39.76 7.89
CA PRO A 155 -7.13 40.72 8.26
C PRO A 155 -8.47 40.00 8.49
N GLY A 156 -9.05 40.16 9.67
CA GLY A 156 -10.34 39.58 10.02
C GLY A 156 -10.59 39.47 11.53
N THR A 157 -11.80 39.05 11.90
CA THR A 157 -12.18 38.78 13.29
C THR A 157 -11.30 37.68 13.91
N LEU A 158 -10.84 37.87 15.15
CA LEU A 158 -9.96 36.93 15.88
C LEU A 158 -10.46 35.48 15.84
N PHE A 159 -11.77 35.24 16.02
CA PHE A 159 -12.37 33.90 15.96
C PHE A 159 -12.19 33.19 14.61
N ARG A 160 -12.39 33.90 13.49
CA ARG A 160 -12.20 33.35 12.14
C ARG A 160 -10.73 32.98 11.88
N ARG A 161 -9.82 33.82 12.38
CA ARG A 161 -8.37 33.58 12.26
C ARG A 161 -7.91 32.41 13.11
N ALA A 162 -8.37 32.31 14.36
CA ALA A 162 -8.11 31.19 15.23
C ALA A 162 -8.65 29.87 14.66
N GLY A 163 -9.86 29.89 14.06
CA GLY A 163 -10.44 28.73 13.40
C GLY A 163 -9.60 28.20 12.23
N ILE A 164 -9.16 29.07 11.32
CA ILE A 164 -8.27 28.65 10.21
C ILE A 164 -6.93 28.15 10.74
N PHE A 165 -6.34 28.82 11.73
CA PHE A 165 -5.08 28.40 12.31
C PHE A 165 -5.18 27.00 12.93
N LEU A 166 -6.27 26.71 13.66
CA LEU A 166 -6.51 25.39 14.25
C LEU A 166 -6.70 24.32 13.16
N ILE A 167 -7.50 24.60 12.14
CA ILE A 167 -7.68 23.67 11.01
C ILE A 167 -6.36 23.42 10.28
N PHE A 168 -5.58 24.49 10.04
CA PHE A 168 -4.26 24.40 9.41
C PHE A 168 -3.30 23.55 10.25
N LEU A 169 -3.24 23.77 11.57
CA LEU A 169 -2.42 22.97 12.47
C LEU A 169 -2.88 21.50 12.51
N ALA A 170 -4.19 21.25 12.43
CA ALA A 170 -4.76 19.90 12.37
C ALA A 170 -4.47 19.15 11.05
N THR A 171 -4.08 19.85 9.98
CA THR A 171 -3.73 19.17 8.71
C THR A 171 -2.49 18.27 8.83
N VAL A 172 -1.50 18.66 9.63
CA VAL A 172 -0.26 17.86 9.83
C VAL A 172 -0.52 16.53 10.54
N PRO A 173 -1.14 16.49 11.73
CA PRO A 173 -1.45 15.22 12.39
C PRO A 173 -2.42 14.38 11.55
N LEU A 174 -3.34 15.01 10.81
CA LEU A 174 -4.22 14.31 9.89
C LEU A 174 -3.44 13.66 8.74
N LEU A 175 -2.48 14.36 8.10
CA LEU A 175 -1.62 13.79 7.05
C LEU A 175 -0.78 12.61 7.56
N ILE A 176 -0.25 12.70 8.79
CA ILE A 176 0.50 11.59 9.42
C ILE A 176 -0.43 10.39 9.66
N LEU A 177 -1.62 10.64 10.20
CA LEU A 177 -2.60 9.58 10.47
C LEU A 177 -3.07 8.90 9.17
N LEU A 178 -3.20 9.65 8.08
CA LEU A 178 -3.59 9.14 6.77
C LEU A 178 -2.55 8.20 6.14
N VAL A 179 -1.28 8.21 6.59
CA VAL A 179 -0.22 7.33 6.07
C VAL A 179 -0.61 5.86 6.16
N SER A 180 -1.20 5.44 7.28
CA SER A 180 -1.82 4.13 7.45
C SER A 180 -3.35 4.23 7.38
N GLY A 181 -3.92 5.38 7.73
CA GLY A 181 -5.33 5.73 7.58
C GLY A 181 -6.27 4.77 8.30
N THR A 182 -7.33 4.31 7.63
CA THR A 182 -8.37 3.50 8.26
C THR A 182 -7.84 2.19 8.87
N THR A 183 -6.72 1.63 8.38
CA THR A 183 -6.14 0.38 8.91
C THR A 183 -5.56 0.49 10.30
N LEU A 184 -5.22 1.71 10.77
CA LEU A 184 -4.90 1.94 12.19
C LEU A 184 -6.10 1.64 13.10
N MET A 185 -7.32 1.83 12.61
CA MET A 185 -8.56 1.64 13.37
C MET A 185 -9.22 0.28 13.12
N LEU A 186 -8.64 -0.60 12.30
CA LEU A 186 -9.10 -1.97 12.13
C LEU A 186 -8.46 -2.89 13.18
N LYS A 187 -9.28 -3.82 13.71
CA LYS A 187 -8.88 -4.85 14.69
C LYS A 187 -7.79 -5.77 14.14
N ASP A 188 -7.89 -6.16 12.87
CA ASP A 188 -6.84 -6.89 12.17
C ASP A 188 -5.92 -5.89 11.47
N PHE A 189 -4.76 -5.60 12.08
CA PHE A 189 -3.74 -4.76 11.45
C PHE A 189 -3.09 -5.52 10.31
N ILE A 190 -3.63 -5.31 9.11
CA ILE A 190 -3.06 -5.83 7.89
C ILE A 190 -1.81 -4.99 7.56
N GLN A 191 -0.63 -5.48 7.96
CA GLN A 191 0.70 -4.85 7.75
C GLN A 191 1.17 -4.82 6.29
N ASP A 192 0.27 -5.04 5.33
CA ASP A 192 0.63 -5.07 3.93
C ASP A 192 0.99 -3.66 3.43
N ALA A 193 2.00 -3.59 2.56
CA ALA A 193 2.45 -2.37 1.88
C ALA A 193 1.33 -1.57 1.17
N ARG A 194 0.20 -2.23 0.86
CA ARG A 194 -1.02 -1.61 0.32
C ARG A 194 -1.63 -0.54 1.25
N THR A 195 -1.30 -0.57 2.54
CA THR A 195 -1.77 0.42 3.53
C THR A 195 -0.97 1.72 3.52
N LEU A 196 0.28 1.70 3.01
CA LEU A 196 1.15 2.88 2.89
C LEU A 196 0.75 3.85 1.77
N THR A 197 -0.38 3.66 1.09
CA THR A 197 -0.78 4.55 -0.01
C THR A 197 -0.96 5.99 0.44
N GLY A 198 -1.25 6.24 1.72
CA GLY A 198 -1.30 7.59 2.30
C GLY A 198 0.06 8.30 2.35
N PHE A 199 1.18 7.56 2.39
CA PHE A 199 2.53 8.14 2.34
C PHE A 199 2.74 9.00 1.08
N SER A 200 2.12 8.63 -0.04
CA SER A 200 2.17 9.41 -1.28
C SER A 200 1.68 10.85 -1.08
N THR A 201 0.62 11.06 -0.29
CA THR A 201 0.10 12.41 -0.02
C THR A 201 1.02 13.22 0.87
N LEU A 202 1.68 12.59 1.85
CA LEU A 202 2.69 13.25 2.67
C LEU A 202 3.86 13.74 1.81
N LEU A 203 4.32 12.90 0.87
CA LEU A 203 5.40 13.22 -0.06
C LEU A 203 5.01 14.35 -1.02
N VAL A 204 3.78 14.35 -1.56
CA VAL A 204 3.25 15.46 -2.38
C VAL A 204 3.17 16.76 -1.56
N ALA A 205 2.71 16.70 -0.31
CA ALA A 205 2.65 17.86 0.57
C ALA A 205 4.05 18.44 0.85
N ALA A 206 5.03 17.58 1.13
CA ALA A 206 6.42 17.96 1.36
C ALA A 206 7.04 18.61 0.11
N PHE A 207 6.84 18.02 -1.07
CA PHE A 207 7.33 18.59 -2.34
C PHE A 207 6.66 19.90 -2.68
N TYR A 208 5.35 20.03 -2.46
CA TYR A 208 4.64 21.29 -2.65
C TYR A 208 5.19 22.42 -1.76
N LEU A 209 5.36 22.14 -0.46
CA LEU A 209 5.93 23.12 0.48
C LEU A 209 7.39 23.47 0.13
N TYR A 210 8.18 22.48 -0.28
CA TYR A 210 9.56 22.69 -0.71
C TYR A 210 9.65 23.56 -1.97
N GLU A 211 8.85 23.25 -3.01
CA GLU A 211 8.80 24.01 -4.26
C GLU A 211 8.41 25.47 -3.99
N ARG A 212 7.47 25.70 -3.06
CA ARG A 212 6.99 27.02 -2.71
C ARG A 212 7.96 27.84 -1.85
N SER A 213 8.91 27.19 -1.19
CA SER A 213 10.05 27.86 -0.55
C SER A 213 11.14 28.27 -1.53
N CYS A 214 11.22 27.60 -2.68
CA CYS A 214 12.26 27.87 -3.66
C CYS A 214 11.94 29.18 -4.42
N PRO A 215 12.94 30.07 -4.61
CA PRO A 215 12.75 31.28 -5.40
C PRO A 215 12.44 30.91 -6.86
N PRO A 216 11.47 31.59 -7.52
CA PRO A 216 10.96 31.21 -8.83
C PRO A 216 12.02 31.25 -9.95
N LYS A 217 13.14 31.95 -9.73
CA LYS A 217 14.21 32.15 -10.70
C LYS A 217 15.34 31.11 -10.62
N MET A 218 15.37 30.25 -9.60
CA MET A 218 16.45 29.27 -9.43
C MET A 218 15.96 27.86 -9.75
N LEU A 219 16.51 27.28 -10.82
CA LEU A 219 16.23 25.90 -11.23
C LEU A 219 16.91 24.86 -10.32
N LEU A 220 18.13 25.16 -9.84
CA LEU A 220 18.95 24.22 -9.08
C LEU A 220 18.24 23.57 -7.86
N PRO A 221 17.58 24.32 -6.96
CA PRO A 221 16.88 23.71 -5.83
C PRO A 221 15.68 22.87 -6.28
N ARG A 222 15.01 23.23 -7.39
CA ARG A 222 13.90 22.42 -7.94
C ARG A 222 14.36 21.07 -8.47
N LEU A 223 15.60 20.95 -8.94
CA LEU A 223 16.17 19.65 -9.34
C LEU A 223 16.27 18.67 -8.17
N PHE A 224 16.36 19.13 -6.91
CA PHE A 224 16.39 18.23 -5.75
C PHE A 224 15.10 17.42 -5.58
N ILE A 225 13.97 17.90 -6.10
CA ILE A 225 12.71 17.15 -6.10
C ILE A 225 12.75 15.99 -7.10
N ILE A 226 13.52 16.13 -8.18
CA ILE A 226 13.61 15.12 -9.24
C ILE A 226 14.29 13.85 -8.72
N LEU A 227 15.27 13.98 -7.81
CA LEU A 227 16.03 12.82 -7.35
C LEU A 227 15.17 11.82 -6.54
N PRO A 228 14.38 12.23 -5.52
CA PRO A 228 13.44 11.34 -4.87
C PRO A 228 12.35 10.78 -5.81
N LEU A 229 11.92 11.56 -6.80
CA LEU A 229 10.96 11.07 -7.80
C LEU A 229 11.57 9.99 -8.68
N ALA A 230 12.82 10.18 -9.12
CA ALA A 230 13.57 9.21 -9.90
C ALA A 230 13.85 7.93 -9.10
N SER A 231 14.17 8.05 -7.80
CA SER A 231 14.38 6.89 -6.93
C SER A 231 13.08 6.09 -6.74
N MET A 232 11.95 6.75 -6.52
CA MET A 232 10.64 6.09 -6.43
C MET A 232 10.22 5.42 -7.74
N LEU A 233 10.53 6.05 -8.89
CA LEU A 233 10.27 5.45 -10.20
C LEU A 233 11.15 4.21 -10.45
N SER A 234 12.43 4.29 -10.08
CA SER A 234 13.37 3.17 -10.13
C SER A 234 12.89 2.02 -9.24
N LEU A 235 12.47 2.33 -8.01
CA LEU A 235 11.89 1.35 -7.09
C LEU A 235 10.64 0.69 -7.69
N SER A 236 9.76 1.45 -8.33
CA SER A 236 8.57 0.93 -9.00
C SER A 236 8.93 -0.03 -10.16
N PHE A 237 9.97 0.30 -10.93
CA PHE A 237 10.46 -0.57 -12.00
C PHE A 237 11.03 -1.88 -11.45
N VAL A 238 11.89 -1.80 -10.41
CA VAL A 238 12.45 -2.97 -9.74
C VAL A 238 11.34 -3.85 -9.13
N TYR A 239 10.35 -3.23 -8.50
CA TYR A 239 9.18 -3.92 -7.96
C TYR A 239 8.38 -4.65 -9.05
N GLY A 240 8.14 -4.01 -10.19
CA GLY A 240 7.47 -4.62 -11.34
C GLY A 240 8.21 -5.83 -11.88
N ASN A 241 9.54 -5.73 -12.01
CA ASN A 241 10.38 -6.85 -12.45
C ASN A 241 10.34 -8.01 -11.45
N ALA A 242 10.38 -7.72 -10.16
CA ALA A 242 10.27 -8.72 -9.10
C ALA A 242 8.93 -9.47 -9.16
N LEU A 243 7.83 -8.73 -9.38
CA LEU A 243 6.50 -9.32 -9.52
C LEU A 243 6.38 -10.16 -10.80
N SER A 244 7.00 -9.73 -11.90
CA SER A 244 7.05 -10.51 -13.15
C SER A 244 7.81 -11.82 -12.95
N ALA A 245 8.98 -11.76 -12.30
CA ALA A 245 9.78 -12.95 -11.99
C ALA A 245 9.06 -13.88 -11.01
N HIS A 246 8.29 -13.35 -10.05
CA HIS A 246 7.41 -14.15 -9.17
C HIS A 246 6.36 -14.90 -9.96
N LYS A 247 5.65 -14.20 -10.85
CA LYS A 247 4.63 -14.80 -11.69
C LYS A 247 5.21 -15.89 -12.60
N GLU A 248 6.38 -15.65 -13.18
CA GLU A 248 7.06 -16.61 -14.03
C GLU A 248 7.46 -17.88 -13.25
N LEU A 249 8.10 -17.72 -12.09
CA LEU A 249 8.47 -18.87 -11.26
C LEU A 249 7.23 -19.64 -10.78
N GLY A 250 6.18 -18.94 -10.36
CA GLY A 250 4.91 -19.56 -9.98
C GLY A 250 4.29 -20.38 -11.11
N GLN A 251 4.35 -19.87 -12.36
CA GLN A 251 3.89 -20.60 -13.54
C GLN A 251 4.75 -21.82 -13.86
N HIS A 252 6.08 -21.69 -13.79
CA HIS A 252 7.00 -22.82 -14.00
C HIS A 252 6.78 -23.93 -12.96
N VAL A 253 6.60 -23.57 -11.70
CA VAL A 253 6.31 -24.51 -10.62
C VAL A 253 4.96 -25.19 -10.84
N ALA A 254 3.90 -24.43 -11.15
CA ALA A 254 2.58 -24.99 -11.42
C ALA A 254 2.61 -25.98 -12.60
N ARG A 255 3.32 -25.66 -13.68
CA ARG A 255 3.50 -26.57 -14.84
C ARG A 255 4.31 -27.81 -14.49
N SER A 256 5.39 -27.68 -13.71
CA SER A 256 6.17 -28.83 -13.25
C SER A 256 5.33 -29.77 -12.38
N ILE A 257 4.52 -29.20 -11.49
CA ILE A 257 3.60 -29.97 -10.65
C ILE A 257 2.59 -30.71 -11.51
N ALA A 258 1.99 -30.04 -12.51
CA ALA A 258 1.03 -30.68 -13.42
C ALA A 258 1.67 -31.82 -14.23
N TYR A 259 2.88 -31.61 -14.75
CA TYR A 259 3.62 -32.65 -15.47
C TYR A 259 3.92 -33.87 -14.57
N ASP A 260 4.41 -33.63 -13.36
CA ASP A 260 4.76 -34.71 -12.44
C ASP A 260 3.50 -35.45 -11.95
N ILE A 261 2.37 -34.76 -11.76
CA ILE A 261 1.07 -35.39 -11.46
C ILE A 261 0.56 -36.22 -12.64
N ASP A 262 0.61 -35.73 -13.87
CA ASP A 262 0.19 -36.50 -15.04
C ASP A 262 1.05 -37.77 -15.19
N ALA A 263 2.38 -37.64 -15.07
CA ALA A 263 3.29 -38.78 -15.09
C ALA A 263 2.98 -39.82 -13.99
N LEU A 264 2.64 -39.36 -12.79
CA LEU A 264 2.24 -40.23 -11.67
C LEU A 264 0.85 -40.84 -11.87
N SER A 265 -0.08 -40.10 -12.48
CA SER A 265 -1.45 -40.55 -12.75
C SER A 265 -1.51 -41.70 -13.77
N ARG A 266 -0.56 -41.72 -14.72
CA ARG A 266 -0.38 -42.85 -15.66
C ARG A 266 0.06 -44.13 -14.97
N ALA A 267 0.69 -44.03 -13.80
CA ALA A 267 1.16 -45.16 -13.01
C ALA A 267 0.20 -45.55 -11.88
N ARG A 268 -0.61 -44.62 -11.35
CA ARG A 268 -1.60 -44.85 -10.28
C ARG A 268 -2.76 -43.86 -10.35
N THR A 269 -3.98 -44.31 -10.05
CA THR A 269 -5.15 -43.44 -9.92
C THR A 269 -5.06 -42.57 -8.67
N LEU A 270 -4.90 -41.26 -8.84
CA LEU A 270 -4.89 -40.27 -7.75
C LEU A 270 -6.27 -39.62 -7.62
N GLU A 271 -6.98 -39.88 -6.52
CA GLU A 271 -8.34 -39.34 -6.32
C GLU A 271 -8.34 -37.96 -5.67
N ARG A 272 -7.35 -37.66 -4.80
CA ARG A 272 -7.28 -36.39 -4.06
C ARG A 272 -5.84 -35.90 -3.91
N ILE A 273 -5.64 -34.60 -4.12
CA ILE A 273 -4.36 -33.93 -3.95
C ILE A 273 -4.49 -32.86 -2.86
N HIS A 274 -3.74 -33.04 -1.77
CA HIS A 274 -3.61 -32.05 -0.70
C HIS A 274 -2.41 -31.15 -0.96
N PHE A 275 -2.67 -29.84 -1.03
CA PHE A 275 -1.63 -28.83 -1.26
C PHE A 275 -1.27 -28.11 0.03
N ARG A 276 0.01 -28.15 0.41
CA ARG A 276 0.56 -27.32 1.48
C ARG A 276 1.49 -26.25 0.91
N GLY A 277 0.98 -25.02 0.85
CA GLY A 277 1.79 -23.83 0.64
C GLY A 277 2.50 -23.46 1.95
N PHE A 278 3.82 -23.30 1.92
CA PHE A 278 4.54 -22.66 3.03
C PHE A 278 4.73 -21.18 2.74
N TYR A 279 4.75 -20.40 3.82
CA TYR A 279 5.32 -19.06 3.83
C TYR A 279 6.80 -19.16 3.48
N LEU A 280 7.19 -18.80 2.27
CA LEU A 280 8.59 -18.77 1.87
C LEU A 280 9.19 -17.40 2.19
N GLN A 281 10.25 -17.40 2.99
CA GLN A 281 11.19 -16.29 3.11
C GLN A 281 12.28 -16.51 2.03
N ASN A 282 12.70 -15.46 1.33
CA ASN A 282 13.80 -15.49 0.35
C ASN A 282 13.62 -16.45 -0.85
N TRP A 283 12.44 -16.46 -1.46
CA TRP A 283 12.06 -17.47 -2.46
C TRP A 283 12.62 -17.24 -3.88
N LEU A 284 13.18 -16.06 -4.17
CA LEU A 284 13.74 -15.75 -5.50
C LEU A 284 15.24 -15.43 -5.40
N PRO A 285 16.13 -16.42 -5.57
CA PRO A 285 17.58 -16.22 -5.52
C PRO A 285 18.07 -15.11 -6.47
N ALA A 286 17.44 -14.99 -7.65
CA ALA A 286 17.73 -13.95 -8.62
C ALA A 286 17.47 -12.52 -8.11
N MET A 287 16.63 -12.36 -7.08
CA MET A 287 16.31 -11.08 -6.46
C MET A 287 17.02 -10.86 -5.12
N GLN A 288 17.83 -11.82 -4.64
CA GLN A 288 18.49 -11.69 -3.34
C GLN A 288 19.47 -10.51 -3.32
N SER A 289 20.25 -10.32 -4.39
CA SER A 289 21.16 -9.18 -4.52
C SER A 289 20.42 -7.85 -4.54
N THR A 290 19.29 -7.78 -5.25
CA THR A 290 18.43 -6.60 -5.30
C THR A 290 17.70 -6.34 -3.98
N ALA A 291 17.26 -7.38 -3.27
CA ALA A 291 16.65 -7.27 -1.95
C ALA A 291 17.67 -6.85 -0.89
N ASN A 292 18.94 -7.25 -1.03
CA ASN A 292 20.03 -6.77 -0.18
C ASN A 292 20.35 -5.29 -0.43
N ALA A 293 20.29 -4.83 -1.70
CA ALA A 293 20.49 -3.44 -2.06
C ALA A 293 19.29 -2.53 -1.73
N LEU A 294 18.07 -3.08 -1.78
CA LEU A 294 16.80 -2.39 -1.51
C LEU A 294 15.97 -3.22 -0.51
N PRO A 295 16.26 -3.12 0.81
CA PRO A 295 15.60 -3.93 1.83
C PRO A 295 14.09 -3.69 1.90
N VAL A 296 13.63 -2.50 1.49
CA VAL A 296 12.21 -2.14 1.36
C VAL A 296 11.44 -3.09 0.43
N LEU A 297 12.11 -3.71 -0.55
CA LEU A 297 11.47 -4.58 -1.52
C LEU A 297 10.90 -5.85 -0.88
N GLY A 298 11.57 -6.37 0.16
CA GLY A 298 11.09 -7.52 0.93
C GLY A 298 9.76 -7.22 1.62
N TYR A 299 9.63 -6.02 2.18
CA TYR A 299 8.39 -5.53 2.80
C TYR A 299 7.29 -5.25 1.77
N LEU A 300 7.63 -4.60 0.64
CA LEU A 300 6.66 -4.26 -0.40
C LEU A 300 6.08 -5.49 -1.11
N LEU A 301 6.92 -6.51 -1.35
CA LEU A 301 6.48 -7.70 -2.05
C LEU A 301 5.50 -8.50 -1.21
N ASN A 302 5.72 -8.67 0.10
CA ASN A 302 4.88 -9.41 1.07
C ASN A 302 4.13 -10.66 0.55
N ILE A 303 4.60 -11.27 -0.55
CA ILE A 303 4.00 -12.44 -1.17
C ILE A 303 4.78 -13.63 -0.65
N HIS A 304 4.22 -14.26 0.37
CA HIS A 304 4.83 -15.42 1.00
C HIS A 304 4.44 -16.75 0.34
N TYR A 305 3.67 -16.73 -0.73
CA TYR A 305 3.21 -17.93 -1.42
C TYR A 305 3.76 -17.98 -2.85
N LEU A 306 4.29 -19.15 -3.22
CA LEU A 306 4.83 -19.41 -4.56
C LEU A 306 3.70 -19.70 -5.56
N THR A 307 2.77 -20.53 -5.14
CA THR A 307 1.59 -20.92 -5.91
C THR A 307 0.42 -21.10 -4.94
N LEU A 308 -0.74 -20.66 -5.36
CA LEU A 308 -2.00 -20.84 -4.66
C LEU A 308 -2.67 -22.11 -5.19
N PRO A 309 -3.33 -22.93 -4.34
CA PRO A 309 -4.19 -24.03 -4.80
C PRO A 309 -5.14 -23.61 -5.92
N GLU A 310 -5.66 -22.39 -5.83
CA GLU A 310 -6.60 -21.77 -6.74
C GLU A 310 -5.99 -21.48 -8.14
N ALA A 311 -4.65 -21.52 -8.28
CA ALA A 311 -3.95 -21.34 -9.55
C ALA A 311 -3.73 -22.65 -10.33
N LEU A 312 -3.77 -23.80 -9.66
CA LEU A 312 -3.52 -25.12 -10.25
C LEU A 312 -4.65 -25.68 -11.15
N PRO A 313 -5.93 -25.29 -10.98
CA PRO A 313 -6.96 -25.60 -11.98
C PRO A 313 -6.64 -25.04 -13.37
N ARG A 314 -5.87 -23.95 -13.47
CA ARG A 314 -5.44 -23.38 -14.76
C ARG A 314 -4.46 -24.27 -15.51
N THR A 315 -3.86 -25.25 -14.83
CA THR A 315 -2.96 -26.24 -15.43
C THR A 315 -3.66 -27.60 -15.64
N GLY A 316 -4.99 -27.66 -15.52
CA GLY A 316 -5.77 -28.88 -15.75
C GLY A 316 -5.97 -29.78 -14.52
N ILE A 317 -5.49 -29.38 -13.34
CA ILE A 317 -5.65 -30.18 -12.12
C ILE A 317 -6.91 -29.71 -11.35
N THR A 318 -7.98 -30.50 -11.39
CA THR A 318 -9.28 -30.12 -10.81
C THR A 318 -9.51 -30.65 -9.39
N SER A 319 -8.77 -31.68 -8.96
CA SER A 319 -9.00 -32.39 -7.68
C SER A 319 -8.07 -31.92 -6.55
N ILE A 320 -7.96 -30.61 -6.34
CA ILE A 320 -7.09 -30.01 -5.32
C ILE A 320 -7.92 -29.42 -4.18
N HIS A 321 -7.64 -29.87 -2.96
CA HIS A 321 -8.24 -29.33 -1.75
C HIS A 321 -7.19 -28.61 -0.90
N LYS A 322 -7.51 -27.37 -0.49
CA LYS A 322 -6.69 -26.56 0.41
C LYS A 322 -6.72 -27.18 1.81
N TYR A 323 -5.56 -27.50 2.36
CA TYR A 323 -5.43 -28.17 3.65
C TYR A 323 -5.09 -27.16 4.75
N THR A 324 -5.86 -27.14 5.85
CA THR A 324 -5.79 -26.07 6.87
C THR A 324 -5.49 -26.55 8.31
N GLU A 325 -5.22 -27.84 8.56
CA GLU A 325 -4.98 -28.35 9.94
C GLU A 325 -3.65 -29.17 10.06
N PRO A 326 -2.86 -29.06 11.14
CA PRO A 326 -1.65 -29.88 11.41
C PRO A 326 -1.92 -31.04 12.42
N PRO A 327 -1.03 -32.05 12.64
CA PRO A 327 0.37 -32.19 12.24
C PRO A 327 0.68 -33.52 11.49
N VAL A 328 1.41 -33.47 10.37
CA VAL A 328 2.14 -34.65 9.88
C VAL A 328 3.57 -34.26 9.59
N GLY A 329 4.27 -33.91 10.66
CA GLY A 329 5.73 -33.83 10.67
C GLY A 329 6.38 -35.22 10.79
N GLU A 330 5.63 -36.26 11.17
CA GLU A 330 6.22 -37.56 11.54
C GLU A 330 5.64 -38.80 10.81
N HIS A 331 4.54 -38.68 10.05
CA HIS A 331 3.90 -39.85 9.41
C HIS A 331 3.67 -39.73 7.89
N LEU A 332 4.32 -38.78 7.21
CA LEU A 332 4.26 -38.75 5.75
C LEU A 332 5.15 -39.89 5.22
N PRO A 333 4.63 -40.77 4.33
CA PRO A 333 5.44 -41.81 3.71
C PRO A 333 6.66 -41.19 2.99
N PRO A 334 7.74 -41.95 2.78
CA PRO A 334 8.93 -41.43 2.10
C PRO A 334 8.53 -40.77 0.78
N PRO A 335 9.10 -39.59 0.47
CA PRO A 335 8.68 -38.83 -0.70
C PRO A 335 8.92 -39.65 -1.96
N ALA A 336 7.85 -39.87 -2.73
CA ALA A 336 7.91 -40.58 -4.00
C ALA A 336 8.64 -39.74 -5.07
N LEU A 337 8.57 -38.42 -4.95
CA LEU A 337 9.29 -37.49 -5.81
C LEU A 337 9.87 -36.33 -5.01
N ILE A 338 11.15 -36.06 -5.23
CA ILE A 338 11.86 -34.93 -4.64
C ILE A 338 12.30 -34.00 -5.78
N ARG A 339 11.65 -32.85 -5.90
CA ARG A 339 12.08 -31.75 -6.79
C ARG A 339 12.79 -30.66 -6.01
N GLN A 340 13.40 -29.69 -6.69
CA GLN A 340 14.12 -28.59 -6.02
C GLN A 340 13.20 -27.74 -5.12
N LEU A 341 11.96 -27.49 -5.54
CA LEU A 341 11.04 -26.56 -4.88
C LEU A 341 9.90 -27.25 -4.11
N TYR A 342 9.69 -28.55 -4.30
CA TYR A 342 8.61 -29.30 -3.64
C TYR A 342 8.94 -30.78 -3.49
N ARG A 343 8.18 -31.44 -2.61
CA ARG A 343 8.19 -32.89 -2.39
C ARG A 343 6.78 -33.41 -2.61
N PHE A 344 6.68 -34.58 -3.23
CA PHE A 344 5.43 -35.30 -3.41
C PHE A 344 5.47 -36.57 -2.59
N HIS A 345 4.49 -36.75 -1.71
CA HIS A 345 4.31 -37.94 -0.91
C HIS A 345 3.05 -38.67 -1.38
N LEU A 346 3.15 -39.98 -1.55
CA LEU A 346 2.05 -40.83 -1.99
C LEU A 346 1.60 -41.71 -0.83
N SER A 347 0.31 -41.66 -0.51
CA SER A 347 -0.33 -42.60 0.41
C SER A 347 -1.55 -43.18 -0.32
N GLU A 348 -1.43 -44.44 -0.76
CA GLU A 348 -2.48 -45.15 -1.52
C GLU A 348 -3.04 -44.35 -2.71
N ASN A 349 -4.25 -43.77 -2.59
CA ASN A 349 -4.94 -42.96 -3.61
C ASN A 349 -4.85 -41.43 -3.35
N VAL A 350 -4.11 -41.00 -2.33
CA VAL A 350 -3.97 -39.59 -1.90
C VAL A 350 -2.53 -39.10 -2.12
N GLY A 351 -2.42 -37.98 -2.84
CA GLY A 351 -1.15 -37.27 -3.05
C GLY A 351 -1.01 -36.08 -2.12
N TYR A 352 0.11 -35.97 -1.41
CA TYR A 352 0.45 -34.79 -0.62
C TYR A 352 1.57 -34.02 -1.30
N LEU A 353 1.27 -32.79 -1.74
CA LEU A 353 2.24 -31.87 -2.30
C LEU A 353 2.70 -30.87 -1.24
N VAL A 354 3.99 -30.93 -0.92
CA VAL A 354 4.61 -30.16 0.15
C VAL A 354 5.70 -29.27 -0.47
N LEU A 355 5.48 -27.95 -0.51
CA LEU A 355 6.53 -27.01 -0.94
C LEU A 355 7.71 -27.05 0.04
N LYS A 356 8.96 -26.98 -0.45
CA LYS A 356 10.13 -26.94 0.43
C LYS A 356 10.34 -25.53 0.95
N LYS A 357 10.63 -25.38 2.25
CA LYS A 357 11.12 -24.11 2.81
C LYS A 357 12.55 -23.89 2.31
N ILE A 358 12.78 -22.80 1.58
CA ILE A 358 14.12 -22.39 1.15
C ILE A 358 14.71 -21.56 2.30
N SER A 359 15.53 -22.19 3.15
CA SER A 359 16.13 -21.51 4.31
C SER A 359 17.50 -20.88 3.99
N GLN A 360 18.11 -21.19 2.84
CA GLN A 360 19.38 -20.63 2.40
C GLN A 360 19.34 -20.37 0.88
N PRO A 361 19.76 -19.20 0.38
CA PRO A 361 19.96 -19.01 -1.05
C PRO A 361 21.10 -19.94 -1.49
N GLN A 362 20.86 -20.80 -2.47
CA GLN A 362 21.93 -21.55 -3.10
C GLN A 362 22.90 -20.55 -3.74
N ASN A 363 24.17 -20.59 -3.32
CA ASN A 363 25.24 -19.83 -3.94
C ASN A 363 25.38 -20.29 -5.40
N TYR A 364 24.93 -19.46 -6.34
CA TYR A 364 25.11 -19.69 -7.78
C TYR A 364 26.39 -19.04 -8.33
N HIS A 365 27.26 -18.55 -7.45
CA HIS A 365 28.63 -18.20 -7.83
C HIS A 365 29.49 -19.47 -7.77
N PRO A 366 29.93 -20.03 -8.90
CA PRO A 366 31.08 -20.93 -8.87
C PRO A 366 32.24 -20.09 -8.34
N THR A 367 32.76 -20.49 -7.18
CA THR A 367 34.07 -20.03 -6.71
C THR A 367 35.06 -20.19 -7.87
N ARG A 368 35.54 -19.05 -8.38
CA ARG A 368 36.75 -19.02 -9.21
C ARG A 368 37.94 -18.74 -8.32
#